data_AF-A0A239KPU4-F1
#
_entry.id   AF-A0A239KPU4-F1
#
_cell.length_a   1.000
_cell.length_b   1.000
_cell.length_c   1.000
_cell.angle_alpha   90.00
_cell.angle_beta   90.00
_cell.angle_gamma   90.00
#
_symmetry.space_group_name_H-M   'P 1'
#
loop_
_entity.id
_entity.type
_entity.pdbx_description
1 polymer ?
#
loop_
_entity_poly.entity_id
_entity_poly.type
_entity_poly.pdbx_seq_one_letter_code
_entity_poly.pdbx_strand_id
1 'polypeptide(L)'
;MSGFRGVPIAAALLGGVLLLTGCTGSSGSDSAAAAATSPSPEASASAEVSADVSAPADASASASASALPSGSAASPSARSTTPKATAATRQAPASVPGCRNLAAGGEAKAAVTRAYQRGFPRLVHIAPASGRFFYGQCGTVRYAAAQFQPTQGATEGELVSLQDEGSAMKYFRASSGGDWSYVATDGFPASEGGCRAISQIPRALATAWRNCRIAR
;
A
#
# COMPACT_ATOMS: atom_id res chain seq x y z
N MET A 1 14.52 29.97 -58.62
CA MET A 1 14.54 28.77 -59.50
C MET A 1 14.31 27.53 -58.64
N SER A 2 13.76 26.47 -59.22
CA SER A 2 13.29 25.21 -58.60
C SER A 2 14.21 24.63 -57.51
N GLY A 3 13.76 23.97 -56.44
CA GLY A 3 12.40 23.55 -56.09
C GLY A 3 12.25 22.02 -56.08
N PHE A 4 12.12 21.41 -54.89
CA PHE A 4 11.63 20.04 -54.72
C PHE A 4 10.71 19.96 -53.49
N ARG A 5 9.47 19.53 -53.71
CA ARG A 5 8.48 19.22 -52.67
C ARG A 5 8.46 17.70 -52.47
N GLY A 6 8.71 17.22 -51.26
CA GLY A 6 8.49 15.82 -50.89
C GLY A 6 7.02 15.57 -50.55
N VAL A 7 6.40 14.58 -51.18
CA VAL A 7 5.00 14.20 -50.98
C VAL A 7 4.88 13.22 -49.79
N PRO A 8 3.87 13.35 -48.90
CA PRO A 8 3.63 12.39 -47.84
C PRO A 8 3.00 11.09 -48.37
N ILE A 9 3.52 9.94 -47.96
CA ILE A 9 2.87 8.64 -48.19
C ILE A 9 1.85 8.40 -47.08
N ALA A 10 0.57 8.47 -47.42
CA ALA A 10 -0.51 7.98 -46.57
C ALA A 10 -0.62 6.46 -46.71
N ALA A 11 -0.48 5.72 -45.60
CA ALA A 11 -0.78 4.30 -45.54
C ALA A 11 -2.08 4.10 -44.75
N ALA A 12 -3.16 3.77 -45.48
CA ALA A 12 -4.45 3.41 -44.89
C ALA A 12 -4.69 1.91 -45.06
N LEU A 13 -4.83 1.21 -43.93
CA LEU A 13 -5.42 -0.13 -43.83
C LEU A 13 -6.35 -0.05 -42.60
N LEU A 14 -7.67 -0.18 -42.76
CA LEU A 14 -8.38 -1.47 -42.71
C LEU A 14 -7.85 -2.36 -41.56
N GLY A 15 -8.61 -2.71 -40.53
CA GLY A 15 -10.07 -2.80 -40.43
C GLY A 15 -10.39 -4.19 -39.85
N GLY A 16 -11.04 -4.26 -38.70
CA GLY A 16 -11.19 -5.54 -37.99
C GLY A 16 -11.91 -5.41 -36.65
N VAL A 17 -13.23 -5.30 -36.70
CA VAL A 17 -14.08 -5.48 -35.52
C VAL A 17 -14.39 -6.97 -35.38
N LEU A 18 -13.98 -7.57 -34.26
CA LEU A 18 -14.45 -8.89 -33.83
C LEU A 18 -15.28 -8.73 -32.56
N LEU A 19 -16.59 -8.63 -32.76
CA LEU A 19 -17.57 -8.88 -31.71
C LEU A 19 -17.71 -10.40 -31.59
N LEU A 20 -17.41 -10.96 -30.41
CA LEU A 20 -17.91 -12.29 -30.04
C LEU A 20 -18.96 -12.14 -28.96
N THR A 21 -20.15 -12.68 -29.28
CA THR A 21 -21.36 -12.62 -28.47
C THR A 21 -21.83 -14.06 -28.22
N GLY A 22 -22.26 -14.36 -26.99
CA GLY A 22 -22.82 -15.66 -26.59
C GLY A 22 -21.78 -16.64 -26.02
N CYS A 23 -22.16 -17.59 -25.14
CA CYS A 23 -23.52 -17.98 -24.73
C CYS A 23 -23.66 -18.14 -23.22
N THR A 24 -24.82 -17.75 -22.69
CA THR A 24 -25.34 -18.19 -21.39
C THR A 24 -26.08 -19.52 -21.58
N GLY A 25 -25.90 -20.53 -20.72
CA GLY A 25 -26.75 -21.73 -20.81
C GLY A 25 -26.44 -22.91 -19.88
N SER A 26 -27.40 -23.16 -18.99
CA SER A 26 -27.81 -24.47 -18.43
C SER A 26 -26.99 -25.17 -17.34
N SER A 27 -27.72 -25.48 -16.27
CA SER A 27 -27.42 -26.45 -15.21
C SER A 27 -27.55 -27.91 -15.69
N GLY A 28 -27.01 -28.83 -14.88
CA GLY A 28 -27.13 -30.29 -15.01
C GLY A 28 -25.87 -30.94 -14.40
N SER A 29 -25.84 -31.26 -13.11
CA SER A 29 -26.46 -32.44 -12.44
C SER A 29 -25.57 -33.69 -12.48
N ASP A 30 -25.54 -34.36 -11.34
CA ASP A 30 -24.57 -35.35 -10.90
C ASP A 30 -24.59 -36.66 -11.70
N SER A 31 -23.44 -37.35 -11.73
CA SER A 31 -23.39 -38.80 -11.54
C SER A 31 -22.01 -39.23 -11.06
N ALA A 32 -21.99 -39.91 -9.92
CA ALA A 32 -20.78 -40.50 -9.36
C ALA A 32 -20.39 -41.79 -10.11
N ALA A 33 -19.09 -42.05 -10.20
CA ALA A 33 -18.54 -43.40 -10.35
C ALA A 33 -17.60 -43.64 -9.17
N ALA A 34 -18.01 -44.53 -8.26
CA ALA A 34 -17.25 -44.92 -7.09
C ALA A 34 -16.42 -46.20 -7.36
N ALA A 35 -15.60 -46.54 -6.36
CA ALA A 35 -14.83 -47.79 -6.22
C ALA A 35 -13.50 -47.88 -7.01
N ALA A 36 -12.38 -48.35 -6.41
CA ALA A 36 -12.10 -48.59 -4.97
C ALA A 36 -10.58 -48.80 -4.72
N THR A 37 -10.24 -48.88 -3.42
CA THR A 37 -9.13 -49.68 -2.85
C THR A 37 -7.73 -49.05 -2.77
N SER A 38 -7.44 -48.42 -1.62
CA SER A 38 -6.14 -48.50 -0.92
C SER A 38 -6.00 -49.89 -0.25
N PRO A 39 -4.80 -50.41 0.10
CA PRO A 39 -3.93 -49.87 1.19
C PRO A 39 -2.47 -49.72 0.69
N SER A 40 -1.37 -49.67 1.47
CA SER A 40 -1.05 -49.88 2.91
C SER A 40 0.17 -49.01 3.33
N PRO A 41 0.62 -48.97 4.61
CA PRO A 41 1.60 -48.00 5.09
C PRO A 41 3.05 -48.53 5.18
N GLU A 42 3.99 -47.62 5.41
CA GLU A 42 5.19 -47.90 6.22
C GLU A 42 5.28 -46.94 7.41
N ALA A 43 5.64 -47.51 8.56
CA ALA A 43 5.95 -46.79 9.78
C ALA A 43 7.19 -47.42 10.41
N SER A 44 8.07 -46.60 10.98
CA SER A 44 8.97 -47.04 12.05
C SER A 44 9.34 -45.88 12.98
N ALA A 45 8.77 -45.97 14.18
CA ALA A 45 9.30 -45.56 15.48
C ALA A 45 10.79 -45.96 15.68
N SER A 46 11.54 -45.54 16.69
CA SER A 46 11.40 -44.52 17.75
C SER A 46 12.79 -44.36 18.40
N ALA A 47 13.03 -43.25 19.12
CA ALA A 47 14.00 -43.25 20.22
C ALA A 47 13.61 -42.19 21.27
N GLU A 48 13.13 -42.66 22.42
CA GLU A 48 12.94 -41.84 23.61
C GLU A 48 14.26 -41.73 24.38
N VAL A 49 14.51 -40.60 25.03
CA VAL A 49 15.41 -40.55 26.19
C VAL A 49 14.83 -39.62 27.26
N SER A 50 14.27 -40.21 28.30
CA SER A 50 13.97 -39.50 29.54
C SER A 50 15.21 -39.48 30.43
N ALA A 51 15.50 -38.33 31.03
CA ALA A 51 16.33 -38.24 32.21
C ALA A 51 15.75 -37.17 33.15
N ASP A 52 15.28 -37.65 34.30
CA ASP A 52 14.78 -36.88 35.43
C ASP A 52 15.91 -36.08 36.11
N VAL A 53 15.60 -34.98 36.82
CA VAL A 53 16.10 -34.68 38.19
C VAL A 53 15.74 -33.28 38.71
N SER A 54 15.06 -33.28 39.86
CA SER A 54 15.03 -32.29 40.96
C SER A 54 14.45 -30.87 40.80
N ALA A 55 13.38 -30.66 41.57
CA ALA A 55 13.05 -29.37 42.19
C ALA A 55 14.03 -29.01 43.34
N PRO A 56 13.99 -27.77 43.83
CA PRO A 56 13.61 -27.61 45.25
C PRO A 56 12.48 -26.59 45.47
N ALA A 57 11.96 -26.58 46.69
CA ALA A 57 10.81 -25.76 47.13
C ALA A 57 11.22 -24.48 47.88
N ASP A 58 10.22 -23.77 48.41
CA ASP A 58 10.27 -22.65 49.38
C ASP A 58 10.77 -21.28 48.85
N ALA A 59 10.20 -20.12 49.25
CA ALA A 59 9.02 -19.85 50.10
C ALA A 59 8.45 -18.42 49.90
N SER A 60 7.36 -18.12 50.61
CA SER A 60 6.95 -16.80 51.12
C SER A 60 6.38 -15.73 50.16
N ALA A 61 5.06 -15.82 49.98
CA ALA A 61 4.07 -14.83 50.45
C ALA A 61 4.42 -13.32 50.53
N SER A 62 3.55 -12.50 49.93
CA SER A 62 2.76 -11.51 50.70
C SER A 62 1.54 -11.03 49.91
N ALA A 63 0.36 -11.12 50.54
CA ALA A 63 -0.81 -10.36 50.13
C ALA A 63 -0.86 -9.05 50.92
N SER A 64 -1.24 -7.96 50.28
CA SER A 64 -1.67 -6.73 50.96
C SER A 64 -2.85 -6.11 50.22
N ALA A 65 -3.98 -6.05 50.90
CA ALA A 65 -5.15 -5.25 50.51
C ALA A 65 -5.18 -3.94 51.32
N SER A 66 -5.98 -2.97 50.85
CA SER A 66 -6.21 -1.59 51.37
C SER A 66 -5.59 -0.51 50.47
N ALA A 67 -6.25 0.63 50.21
CA ALA A 67 -7.65 1.02 50.42
C ALA A 67 -7.99 2.22 49.51
N LEU A 68 -9.28 2.57 49.40
CA LEU A 68 -9.69 3.85 48.81
C LEU A 68 -9.18 5.03 49.65
N PRO A 69 -8.98 6.20 49.01
CA PRO A 69 -9.50 7.44 49.57
C PRO A 69 -10.58 8.06 48.67
N SER A 70 -11.76 8.31 49.24
CA SER A 70 -12.70 9.28 48.69
C SER A 70 -12.11 10.68 48.85
N GLY A 71 -12.03 11.46 47.76
CA GLY A 71 -11.58 12.85 47.77
C GLY A 71 -12.54 13.73 46.98
N SER A 72 -13.04 14.79 47.61
CA SER A 72 -14.14 15.61 47.10
C SER A 72 -13.85 16.36 45.79
N ALA A 73 -14.94 16.72 45.11
CA ALA A 73 -15.00 17.52 43.91
C ALA A 73 -14.16 18.81 43.93
N ALA A 74 -13.53 19.09 42.79
CA ALA A 74 -13.31 20.44 42.30
C ALA A 74 -13.37 20.43 40.77
N SER A 75 -14.33 21.13 40.18
CA SER A 75 -14.34 21.42 38.74
C SER A 75 -13.38 22.56 38.44
N PRO A 76 -12.36 22.38 37.58
CA PRO A 76 -11.74 23.49 36.89
C PRO A 76 -12.50 23.74 35.58
N SER A 77 -13.16 24.89 35.48
CA SER A 77 -13.65 25.40 34.19
C SER A 77 -12.47 25.65 33.26
N ALA A 78 -12.12 24.66 32.45
CA ALA A 78 -11.12 24.78 31.39
C ALA A 78 -11.66 25.70 30.28
N ARG A 79 -11.41 27.00 30.47
CA ARG A 79 -11.67 28.08 29.51
C ARG A 79 -11.27 27.64 28.10
N SER A 80 -12.20 27.67 27.16
CA SER A 80 -11.96 27.36 25.74
C SER A 80 -10.93 28.33 25.13
N THR A 81 -9.65 27.98 25.23
CA THR A 81 -8.59 28.61 24.45
C THR A 81 -8.54 27.92 23.10
N THR A 82 -9.21 28.54 22.13
CA THR A 82 -9.06 28.21 20.71
C THR A 82 -7.57 28.00 20.40
N PRO A 83 -7.14 26.82 19.93
CA PRO A 83 -5.76 26.64 19.51
C PRO A 83 -5.49 27.63 18.37
N LYS A 84 -4.78 28.72 18.68
CA LYS A 84 -4.26 29.64 17.67
C LYS A 84 -3.38 28.77 16.77
N ALA A 85 -3.90 28.46 15.58
CA ALA A 85 -3.24 27.57 14.65
C ALA A 85 -1.88 28.17 14.30
N THR A 86 -0.83 27.67 14.95
CA THR A 86 0.55 27.92 14.56
C THR A 86 0.64 27.38 13.14
N ALA A 87 0.67 28.28 12.17
CA ALA A 87 0.73 27.92 10.77
C ALA A 87 2.07 27.23 10.52
N ALA A 88 2.09 25.91 10.70
CA ALA A 88 3.12 25.06 10.16
C ALA A 88 3.23 25.44 8.67
N THR A 89 4.39 25.94 8.28
CA THR A 89 4.64 26.44 6.92
C THR A 89 4.33 25.33 5.92
N ARG A 90 3.10 25.31 5.42
CA ARG A 90 2.72 24.49 4.28
C ARG A 90 3.57 24.98 3.15
N GLN A 91 4.65 24.24 2.84
CA GLN A 91 5.47 24.50 1.66
C GLN A 91 4.50 24.63 0.48
N ALA A 92 4.39 25.86 -0.04
CA ALA A 92 3.48 26.15 -1.13
C ALA A 92 3.81 25.16 -2.26
N PRO A 93 2.81 24.53 -2.90
CA PRO A 93 3.08 23.51 -3.89
C PRO A 93 3.89 24.11 -5.03
N ALA A 94 5.17 23.72 -5.10
CA ALA A 94 6.05 24.11 -6.18
C ALA A 94 5.37 23.75 -7.51
N SER A 95 5.02 24.79 -8.26
CA SER A 95 4.37 24.67 -9.56
C SER A 95 5.47 24.72 -10.61
N VAL A 96 5.64 23.61 -11.31
CA VAL A 96 6.61 23.41 -12.39
C VAL A 96 5.85 23.54 -13.71
N PRO A 97 6.45 23.97 -14.83
CA PRO A 97 5.72 24.08 -16.09
C PRO A 97 4.98 22.78 -16.46
N GLY A 98 3.65 22.85 -16.54
CA GLY A 98 2.75 21.72 -16.82
C GLY A 98 2.44 20.77 -15.64
N CYS A 99 3.12 20.88 -14.48
CA CYS A 99 2.99 19.97 -13.34
C CYS A 99 2.91 20.71 -11.99
N ARG A 100 2.02 20.30 -11.09
CA ARG A 100 1.88 20.88 -9.75
C ARG A 100 1.87 19.82 -8.66
N ASN A 101 2.52 20.11 -7.54
CA ASN A 101 2.26 19.41 -6.29
C ASN A 101 0.82 19.68 -5.83
N LEU A 102 0.21 18.69 -5.15
CA LEU A 102 -1.14 18.81 -4.60
C LEU A 102 -1.14 18.40 -3.12
N ALA A 103 -2.02 19.01 -2.33
CA ALA A 103 -2.22 18.61 -0.95
C ALA A 103 -2.85 17.20 -0.89
N ALA A 104 -2.19 16.28 -0.19
CA ALA A 104 -2.63 14.90 -0.03
C ALA A 104 -3.77 14.76 1.00
N GLY A 105 -5.00 15.01 0.56
CA GLY A 105 -6.21 14.76 1.35
C GLY A 105 -6.45 13.27 1.65
N GLY A 106 -7.30 12.98 2.64
CA GLY A 106 -7.64 11.61 3.05
C GLY A 106 -8.22 10.77 1.92
N GLU A 107 -9.04 11.36 1.05
CA GLU A 107 -9.60 10.70 -0.13
C GLU A 107 -8.53 10.19 -1.09
N ALA A 108 -7.52 11.01 -1.42
CA ALA A 108 -6.43 10.63 -2.31
C ALA A 108 -5.60 9.48 -1.72
N LYS A 109 -5.32 9.53 -0.41
CA LYS A 109 -4.64 8.44 0.31
C LYS A 109 -5.46 7.16 0.29
N ALA A 110 -6.76 7.23 0.58
CA ALA A 110 -7.65 6.06 0.58
C ALA A 110 -7.80 5.46 -0.83
N ALA A 111 -7.93 6.28 -1.88
CA ALA A 111 -8.03 5.82 -3.25
C ALA A 111 -6.74 5.10 -3.73
N VAL A 112 -5.56 5.63 -3.38
CA VAL A 112 -4.27 5.00 -3.65
C VAL A 112 -4.09 3.71 -2.84
N THR A 113 -4.53 3.67 -1.57
CA THR A 113 -4.50 2.46 -0.74
C THR A 113 -5.36 1.35 -1.36
N ARG A 114 -6.61 1.64 -1.74
CA ARG A 114 -7.48 0.69 -2.44
C ARG A 114 -6.89 0.21 -3.77
N ALA A 115 -6.14 1.06 -4.47
CA ALA A 115 -5.46 0.67 -5.71
C ALA A 115 -4.30 -0.29 -5.48
N TYR A 116 -3.53 -0.09 -4.41
CA TYR A 116 -2.48 -1.02 -4.02
C TYR A 116 -3.05 -2.36 -3.55
N GLN A 117 -4.12 -2.35 -2.74
CA GLN A 117 -4.84 -3.54 -2.27
C GLN A 117 -5.37 -4.41 -3.42
N ARG A 118 -5.80 -3.83 -4.55
CA ARG A 118 -6.19 -4.62 -5.73
C ARG A 118 -5.04 -5.43 -6.34
N GLY A 119 -3.80 -4.95 -6.24
CA GLY A 119 -2.62 -5.70 -6.67
C GLY A 119 -2.08 -6.66 -5.60
N PHE A 120 -2.31 -6.34 -4.33
CA PHE A 120 -1.77 -7.07 -3.17
C PHE A 120 -2.91 -7.38 -2.17
N PRO A 121 -3.85 -8.28 -2.50
CA PRO A 121 -5.07 -8.49 -1.71
C PRO A 121 -4.83 -9.02 -0.29
N ARG A 122 -3.64 -9.58 -0.02
CA ARG A 122 -3.19 -9.99 1.32
C ARG A 122 -2.88 -8.82 2.26
N LEU A 123 -2.70 -7.60 1.76
CA LEU A 123 -2.31 -6.42 2.53
C LEU A 123 -3.54 -5.56 2.85
N VAL A 124 -4.36 -5.98 3.81
CA VAL A 124 -5.63 -5.32 4.15
C VAL A 124 -5.38 -4.17 5.13
N HIS A 125 -4.58 -4.39 6.16
CA HIS A 125 -4.33 -3.46 7.27
C HIS A 125 -3.15 -2.55 6.99
N ILE A 126 -3.29 -1.68 5.99
CA ILE A 126 -2.22 -0.77 5.55
C ILE A 126 -2.71 0.67 5.37
N ALA A 127 -1.80 1.62 5.61
CA ALA A 127 -1.99 3.03 5.31
C ALA A 127 -0.69 3.65 4.77
N PRO A 128 -0.77 4.74 3.97
CA PRO A 128 0.42 5.46 3.56
C PRO A 128 1.13 6.08 4.77
N ALA A 129 2.42 5.84 4.89
CA ALA A 129 3.19 6.26 6.05
C ALA A 129 3.30 7.80 6.16
N SER A 130 3.33 8.30 7.39
CA SER A 130 3.33 9.74 7.68
C SER A 130 4.57 10.43 7.09
N GLY A 131 4.36 11.46 6.28
CA GLY A 131 5.45 12.14 5.55
C GLY A 131 6.06 11.34 4.39
N ARG A 132 5.46 10.20 4.02
CA ARG A 132 5.93 9.28 2.96
C ARG A 132 4.92 9.14 1.81
N PHE A 133 4.06 10.15 1.63
CA PHE A 133 3.05 10.20 0.58
C PHE A 133 3.18 11.50 -0.21
N PHE A 134 3.46 11.38 -1.51
CA PHE A 134 3.60 12.47 -2.46
C PHE A 134 2.42 12.44 -3.43
N TYR A 135 1.90 13.60 -3.80
CA TYR A 135 0.72 13.74 -4.65
C TYR A 135 0.82 14.98 -5.53
N GLY A 136 0.29 14.88 -6.75
CA GLY A 136 0.42 15.93 -7.74
C GLY A 136 -0.26 15.57 -9.06
N GLN A 137 -0.17 16.49 -10.00
CA GLN A 137 -0.87 16.42 -11.28
C GLN A 137 -0.04 17.06 -12.38
N CYS A 138 0.00 16.42 -13.55
CA CYS A 138 0.54 16.98 -14.78
C CYS A 138 -0.53 16.90 -15.87
N GLY A 139 -0.87 18.04 -16.48
CA GLY A 139 -2.04 18.13 -17.36
C GLY A 139 -3.32 17.64 -16.64
N THR A 140 -4.01 16.65 -17.21
CA THR A 140 -5.19 16.00 -16.59
C THR A 140 -4.84 14.77 -15.74
N VAL A 141 -3.60 14.29 -15.76
CA VAL A 141 -3.20 13.04 -15.11
C VAL A 141 -2.71 13.31 -13.69
N ARG A 142 -3.28 12.60 -12.71
CA ARG A 142 -2.80 12.63 -11.32
C ARG A 142 -1.79 11.51 -11.07
N TYR A 143 -0.84 11.77 -10.19
CA TYR A 143 0.21 10.84 -9.81
C TYR A 143 0.38 10.84 -8.29
N ALA A 144 0.77 9.71 -7.74
CA ALA A 144 1.14 9.59 -6.34
C ALA A 144 2.34 8.66 -6.16
N ALA A 145 3.10 8.89 -5.09
CA ALA A 145 4.11 7.97 -4.59
C ALA A 145 3.85 7.74 -3.09
N ALA A 146 3.82 6.49 -2.64
CA ALA A 146 3.48 6.13 -1.28
C ALA A 146 4.36 4.99 -0.75
N GLN A 147 4.97 5.18 0.42
CA GLN A 147 5.43 4.07 1.26
C GLN A 147 4.26 3.64 2.14
N PHE A 148 4.07 2.34 2.37
CA PHE A 148 2.98 1.83 3.20
C PHE A 148 3.51 1.28 4.54
N GLN A 149 2.76 1.52 5.60
CA GLN A 149 2.99 0.95 6.93
C GLN A 149 1.77 0.11 7.36
N PRO A 150 1.96 -0.89 8.23
CA PRO A 150 0.84 -1.58 8.85
C PRO A 150 -0.01 -0.61 9.69
N THR A 151 -1.30 -0.92 9.79
CA THR A 151 -2.25 -0.30 10.71
C THR A 151 -2.62 -1.24 11.85
N GLN A 152 -3.39 -0.75 12.82
CA GLN A 152 -4.06 -1.62 13.79
C GLN A 152 -4.85 -2.72 13.06
N GLY A 153 -4.80 -3.95 13.58
CA GLY A 153 -5.41 -5.14 12.99
C GLY A 153 -4.49 -5.95 12.08
N ALA A 154 -3.31 -5.43 11.70
CA ALA A 154 -2.36 -6.15 10.85
C ALA A 154 -1.95 -7.50 11.46
N THR A 155 -2.18 -8.57 10.69
CA THR A 155 -1.80 -9.94 11.02
C THR A 155 -0.28 -10.14 10.92
N GLU A 156 0.26 -11.16 11.57
CA GLU A 156 1.69 -11.49 11.48
C GLU A 156 2.15 -11.71 10.03
N GLY A 157 1.34 -12.38 9.20
CA GLY A 157 1.61 -12.55 7.78
C GLY A 157 1.64 -11.24 6.97
N GLU A 158 0.83 -10.24 7.36
CA GLU A 158 0.89 -8.89 6.80
C GLU A 158 2.16 -8.15 7.26
N LEU A 159 2.53 -8.27 8.55
CA LEU A 159 3.75 -7.67 9.09
C LEU A 159 5.00 -8.21 8.39
N VAL A 160 5.10 -9.52 8.18
CA VAL A 160 6.18 -10.15 7.39
C VAL A 160 6.15 -9.66 5.95
N SER A 161 4.98 -9.72 5.29
CA SER A 161 4.85 -9.25 3.90
C SER A 161 5.27 -7.78 3.71
N LEU A 162 5.08 -6.92 4.72
CA LEU A 162 5.42 -5.51 4.70
C LEU A 162 6.89 -5.19 5.00
N GLN A 163 7.68 -6.15 5.50
CA GLN A 163 9.14 -5.97 5.61
C GLN A 163 9.76 -5.88 4.20
N ASP A 164 9.41 -6.83 3.34
CA ASP A 164 9.84 -6.87 1.94
C ASP A 164 9.13 -5.81 1.10
N GLU A 165 7.79 -5.77 1.12
CA GLU A 165 7.02 -4.90 0.22
C GLU A 165 6.88 -3.46 0.74
N GLY A 166 6.53 -3.29 2.01
CA GLY A 166 6.07 -2.01 2.57
C GLY A 166 7.17 -0.94 2.66
N SER A 167 8.43 -1.38 2.77
CA SER A 167 9.60 -0.50 2.86
C SER A 167 9.92 0.23 1.54
N ALA A 168 9.53 -0.33 0.38
CA ALA A 168 9.75 0.31 -0.92
C ALA A 168 8.68 1.39 -1.24
N MET A 169 9.09 2.47 -1.89
CA MET A 169 8.15 3.45 -2.44
C MET A 169 7.33 2.78 -3.56
N LYS A 170 6.00 2.92 -3.49
CA LYS A 170 5.04 2.44 -4.50
C LYS A 170 4.56 3.62 -5.33
N TYR A 171 4.49 3.45 -6.65
CA TYR A 171 4.14 4.52 -7.60
C TYR A 171 2.79 4.26 -8.23
N PHE A 172 2.00 5.33 -8.39
CA PHE A 172 0.64 5.26 -8.89
C PHE A 172 0.32 6.37 -9.89
N ARG A 173 -0.57 6.06 -10.82
CA ARG A 173 -1.13 6.97 -11.81
C ARG A 173 -2.66 6.87 -11.79
N ALA A 174 -3.35 8.00 -11.91
CA ALA A 174 -4.78 8.02 -12.11
C ALA A 174 -5.13 8.04 -13.61
N SER A 175 -6.21 7.34 -13.99
CA SER A 175 -6.92 7.54 -15.25
C SER A 175 -7.66 8.88 -15.24
N SER A 176 -8.13 9.32 -16.41
CA SER A 176 -9.00 10.50 -16.53
C SER A 176 -10.35 10.30 -15.82
N GLY A 177 -10.83 9.07 -15.68
CA GLY A 177 -12.01 8.72 -14.87
C GLY A 177 -11.78 8.74 -13.35
N GLY A 178 -10.52 8.87 -12.92
CA GLY A 178 -10.14 8.98 -11.51
C GLY A 178 -9.77 7.66 -10.84
N ASP A 179 -9.86 6.53 -11.54
CA ASP A 179 -9.33 5.25 -11.10
C ASP A 179 -7.81 5.30 -10.97
N TRP A 180 -7.28 4.69 -9.92
CA TRP A 180 -5.86 4.60 -9.66
C TRP A 180 -5.30 3.23 -10.05
N SER A 181 -4.19 3.21 -10.77
CA SER A 181 -3.36 2.02 -11.00
C SER A 181 -2.00 2.16 -10.33
N TYR A 182 -1.52 1.03 -9.80
CA TYR A 182 -0.12 0.85 -9.44
C TYR A 182 0.71 0.72 -10.73
N VAL A 183 1.86 1.38 -10.79
CA VAL A 183 2.69 1.43 -12.02
C VAL A 183 4.14 0.99 -11.83
N ALA A 184 4.71 1.09 -10.62
CA ALA A 184 6.09 0.69 -10.32
C ALA A 184 6.36 0.63 -8.81
N THR A 185 7.45 -0.03 -8.44
CA THR A 185 8.07 0.02 -7.10
C THR A 185 9.51 0.52 -7.24
N ASP A 186 10.05 1.20 -6.22
CA ASP A 186 11.50 1.39 -6.10
C ASP A 186 12.19 0.03 -5.94
N GLY A 187 13.20 -0.26 -6.75
CA GLY A 187 13.98 -1.50 -6.61
C GLY A 187 14.68 -1.61 -5.25
N PHE A 188 15.24 -2.79 -4.96
CA PHE A 188 16.11 -3.00 -3.81
C PHE A 188 17.55 -3.27 -4.30
N PRO A 189 18.57 -2.49 -3.87
CA PRO A 189 18.45 -1.27 -3.05
C PRO A 189 17.72 -0.14 -3.79
N ALA A 190 17.13 0.78 -3.03
CA ALA A 190 16.43 1.94 -3.59
C ALA A 190 17.36 2.75 -4.51
N SER A 191 16.89 3.06 -5.72
CA SER A 191 17.73 3.75 -6.70
C SER A 191 18.16 5.13 -6.19
N GLU A 192 19.41 5.54 -6.47
CA GLU A 192 19.85 6.90 -6.13
C GLU A 192 18.99 7.97 -6.82
N GLY A 193 18.43 7.66 -7.99
CA GLY A 193 17.50 8.54 -8.69
C GLY A 193 16.17 8.77 -7.96
N GLY A 194 15.80 7.91 -7.00
CA GLY A 194 14.47 7.89 -6.40
C GLY A 194 13.38 7.88 -7.48
N CYS A 195 12.31 8.63 -7.28
CA CYS A 195 11.21 8.66 -8.25
C CYS A 195 11.51 9.34 -9.60
N ARG A 196 12.72 9.90 -9.79
CA ARG A 196 13.21 10.33 -11.11
C ARG A 196 13.71 9.16 -11.96
N ALA A 197 14.01 8.01 -11.36
CA ALA A 197 14.38 6.78 -12.09
C ALA A 197 13.16 6.08 -12.72
N ILE A 198 11.95 6.38 -12.23
CA ILE A 198 10.70 5.77 -12.67
C ILE A 198 10.18 6.49 -13.92
N SER A 199 10.26 5.85 -15.08
CA SER A 199 9.90 6.47 -16.37
C SER A 199 8.42 6.88 -16.47
N GLN A 200 7.55 6.25 -15.68
CA GLN A 200 6.11 6.55 -15.58
C GLN A 200 5.82 7.83 -14.76
N ILE A 201 6.77 8.34 -13.97
CA ILE A 201 6.63 9.58 -13.20
C ILE A 201 7.23 10.75 -14.00
N PRO A 202 6.46 11.81 -14.29
CA PRO A 202 6.97 12.98 -14.99
C PRO A 202 8.13 13.63 -14.23
N ARG A 203 9.26 13.87 -14.93
CA ARG A 203 10.49 14.46 -14.33
C ARG A 203 10.22 15.76 -13.56
N ALA A 204 9.36 16.63 -14.10
CA ALA A 204 8.93 17.86 -13.45
C ALA A 204 8.32 17.63 -12.06
N LEU A 205 7.51 16.58 -11.93
CA LEU A 205 6.85 16.21 -10.67
C LEU A 205 7.80 15.48 -9.72
N ALA A 206 8.69 14.62 -10.23
CA ALA A 206 9.76 14.03 -9.43
C ALA A 206 10.66 15.12 -8.81
N THR A 207 11.05 16.15 -9.57
CA THR A 207 11.76 17.33 -9.05
C THR A 207 10.95 18.06 -7.97
N ALA A 208 9.66 18.31 -8.21
CA ALA A 208 8.78 18.96 -7.23
C ALA A 208 8.60 18.15 -5.93
N TRP A 209 8.78 16.82 -6.00
CA TRP A 209 8.79 15.91 -4.85
C TRP A 209 10.20 15.66 -4.28
N ARG A 210 11.24 16.41 -4.69
CA ARG A 210 12.65 16.19 -4.30
C ARG A 210 13.12 14.74 -4.55
N ASN A 211 12.76 14.20 -5.71
CA ASN A 211 12.95 12.81 -6.13
C ASN A 211 12.32 11.77 -5.18
N CYS A 212 11.26 12.16 -4.47
CA CYS A 212 10.57 11.36 -3.44
C CYS A 212 11.48 10.95 -2.26
N ARG A 213 12.65 11.60 -2.15
CA ARG A 213 13.54 11.49 -1.00
C ARG A 213 12.93 12.28 0.16
N ILE A 214 12.94 11.67 1.34
CA ILE A 214 12.55 12.34 2.56
C ILE A 214 13.80 12.98 3.16
N ALA A 215 13.67 14.19 3.70
CA ALA A 215 14.72 14.79 4.49
C ALA A 215 15.04 13.84 5.67
N ARG A 216 16.33 13.52 5.83
CA ARG A 216 16.86 12.87 7.02
C ARG A 216 17.13 13.94 8.07
#